data_AF-A0A3S3SHD1-F1
#
_entry.id   AF-A0A3S3SHD1-F1
#
_cell.length_a   1.000
_cell.length_b   1.000
_cell.length_c   1.000
_cell.angle_alpha   90.00
_cell.angle_beta   90.00
_cell.angle_gamma   90.00
#
_symmetry.space_group_name_H-M   'P 1'
#
loop_
_entity.id
_entity.type
_entity.pdbx_description
1 polymer ?
#
loop_
_entity_poly.entity_id
_entity_poly.type
_entity_poly.pdbx_seq_one_letter_code
_entity_poly.pdbx_strand_id
1 'polypeptide(L)'
;MVCDVCVPRAKGYSVYFPDAHSMTLLLDYLKESSADEYKLVDNTTVWLLEPVFFSFVDYAAVHLGEYGIEAVEAEVFNPAKNENNKKPIHLFAKERETAWIDELISENRIITHYQPIVRIEENIPTIYGHEFLSRGLNKDESIIPPYKLFEAARVRNRVFSLDRACRLQSVRNAGIVKDKLIFINFIPTAIYVPEHCLASTFALIKELEVEPSQVVFEVVETDEVQNIDHLKSILSYYRKHGFKYALDDVGTGYNHVDKLELLDPDVVKLAIDYVNGVSKDKQKQEVALAVLQRSHAIGALALAEGVEHIDDYHFLKDMGYDLFQGYLFAKPLAVPMTDLELQGSMLQKS
;
A
#
# COMPACT_ATOMS: atom_id res chain seq x y z
N MET A 1 7.75 -19.10 14.69
CA MET A 1 6.41 -18.65 15.14
C MET A 1 5.83 -17.86 13.97
N VAL A 2 4.74 -18.33 13.34
CA VAL A 2 4.10 -17.58 12.25
C VAL A 2 3.37 -16.41 12.91
N CYS A 3 3.73 -15.17 12.54
CA CYS A 3 3.03 -14.00 13.05
C CYS A 3 1.60 -14.00 12.49
N ASP A 4 0.61 -13.95 13.38
CA ASP A 4 -0.82 -14.04 13.04
C ASP A 4 -1.33 -12.87 12.18
N VAL A 5 -0.56 -11.78 12.13
CA VAL A 5 -0.84 -10.60 11.29
C VAL A 5 -0.23 -10.77 9.88
N CYS A 6 0.77 -11.63 9.70
CA CYS A 6 1.50 -11.76 8.44
C CYS A 6 0.75 -12.53 7.36
N VAL A 7 -0.20 -13.39 7.73
CA VAL A 7 -0.98 -14.23 6.79
C VAL A 7 -2.45 -14.16 7.20
N PRO A 8 -3.38 -13.82 6.30
CA PRO A 8 -4.80 -13.90 6.57
C PRO A 8 -5.20 -15.29 7.09
N ARG A 9 -5.91 -15.34 8.21
CA ARG A 9 -6.54 -16.57 8.72
C ARG A 9 -8.05 -16.53 8.48
N ALA A 10 -8.66 -17.71 8.41
CA ALA A 10 -10.11 -17.84 8.39
C ALA A 10 -10.71 -17.18 9.63
N LYS A 11 -11.68 -16.28 9.42
CA LYS A 11 -12.41 -15.59 10.48
C LYS A 11 -13.67 -16.36 10.88
N GLY A 12 -14.22 -16.00 12.03
CA GLY A 12 -15.55 -16.42 12.46
C GLY A 12 -16.31 -15.27 13.07
N TYR A 13 -17.63 -15.42 13.14
CA TYR A 13 -18.53 -14.38 13.60
C TYR A 13 -19.58 -14.97 14.52
N SER A 14 -19.79 -14.33 15.66
CA SER A 14 -20.97 -14.59 16.48
C SER A 14 -22.10 -13.71 16.00
N VAL A 15 -23.24 -14.33 15.72
CA VAL A 15 -24.47 -13.71 15.25
C VAL A 15 -25.51 -13.79 16.37
N TYR A 16 -26.10 -12.65 16.68
CA TYR A 16 -27.08 -12.45 17.75
C TYR A 16 -28.43 -12.15 17.12
N PHE A 17 -29.43 -12.92 17.51
CA PHE A 17 -30.80 -12.81 17.04
C PHE A 17 -31.66 -12.10 18.09
N PRO A 18 -32.68 -11.32 17.67
CA PRO A 18 -33.58 -10.64 18.60
C PRO A 18 -34.47 -11.61 19.38
N ASP A 19 -34.71 -12.81 18.85
CA ASP A 19 -35.53 -13.86 19.45
C ASP A 19 -35.15 -15.26 18.91
N ALA A 20 -35.60 -16.29 19.63
CA ALA A 20 -35.33 -17.69 19.28
C ALA A 20 -36.06 -18.15 18.00
N HIS A 21 -37.16 -17.50 17.62
CA HIS A 21 -37.90 -17.85 16.40
C HIS A 21 -37.08 -17.51 15.15
N SER A 22 -36.48 -16.31 15.13
CA SER A 22 -35.57 -15.83 14.10
C SER A 22 -34.35 -16.75 13.95
N MET A 23 -33.83 -17.28 15.05
CA MET A 23 -32.74 -18.27 15.02
C MET A 23 -33.18 -19.61 14.41
N THR A 24 -34.45 -20.00 14.58
CA THR A 24 -34.97 -21.26 14.04
C THR A 24 -34.93 -21.27 12.50
N LEU A 25 -35.18 -20.12 11.87
CA LEU A 25 -35.06 -19.95 10.42
C LEU A 25 -33.62 -20.17 9.92
N LEU A 26 -32.63 -19.70 10.68
CA LEU A 26 -31.22 -19.98 10.37
C LEU A 26 -30.88 -21.46 10.55
N LEU A 27 -31.39 -22.13 11.58
CA LEU A 27 -31.11 -23.55 11.79
C LEU A 27 -31.59 -24.42 10.62
N ASP A 28 -32.70 -24.04 9.98
CA ASP A 28 -33.17 -24.69 8.76
C ASP A 28 -32.21 -24.48 7.58
N TYR A 29 -31.65 -23.27 7.46
CA TYR A 29 -30.63 -22.94 6.46
C TYR A 29 -29.30 -23.67 6.69
N LEU A 30 -28.85 -23.82 7.95
CA LEU A 30 -27.59 -24.48 8.31
C LEU A 30 -27.63 -26.01 8.24
N LYS A 31 -28.79 -26.64 7.97
CA LYS A 31 -28.90 -28.11 7.85
C LYS A 31 -28.01 -28.70 6.77
N GLU A 32 -27.63 -27.90 5.77
CA GLU A 32 -26.74 -28.30 4.68
C GLU A 32 -25.25 -28.03 4.99
N SER A 33 -24.95 -27.31 6.08
CA SER A 33 -23.58 -26.99 6.51
C SER A 33 -22.94 -28.11 7.32
N SER A 34 -21.61 -28.23 7.27
CA SER A 34 -20.86 -29.20 8.05
C SER A 34 -20.76 -28.78 9.52
N ALA A 35 -20.56 -29.76 10.42
CA ALA A 35 -20.54 -29.54 11.87
C ALA A 35 -19.40 -28.63 12.36
N ASP A 36 -18.35 -28.44 11.55
CA ASP A 36 -17.19 -27.61 11.89
C ASP A 36 -17.36 -26.13 11.45
N GLU A 37 -18.43 -25.81 10.71
CA GLU A 37 -18.67 -24.48 10.15
C GLU A 37 -19.57 -23.59 11.02
N TYR A 38 -20.20 -24.15 12.04
CA TYR A 38 -20.96 -23.38 13.02
C TYR A 38 -20.96 -24.01 14.40
N LYS A 39 -21.27 -23.20 15.42
CA LYS A 39 -21.43 -23.64 16.80
C LYS A 39 -22.56 -22.88 17.47
N LEU A 40 -23.55 -23.60 17.97
CA LEU A 40 -24.60 -23.00 18.79
C LEU A 40 -24.01 -22.55 20.12
N VAL A 41 -24.23 -21.28 20.47
CA VAL A 41 -23.75 -20.69 21.72
C VAL A 41 -24.88 -20.75 22.76
N ASP A 42 -26.07 -20.30 22.37
CA ASP A 42 -27.31 -20.36 23.15
C ASP A 42 -28.54 -20.33 22.21
N ASN A 43 -29.74 -20.06 22.74
CA ASN A 43 -31.00 -20.08 21.98
C ASN A 43 -31.23 -18.84 21.09
N THR A 44 -30.31 -17.87 21.12
CA THR A 44 -30.35 -16.63 20.35
C THR A 44 -29.02 -16.30 19.69
N THR A 45 -27.98 -17.11 19.92
CA THR A 45 -26.62 -16.81 19.49
C THR A 45 -25.98 -18.04 18.84
N VAL A 46 -25.36 -17.81 17.68
CA VAL A 46 -24.62 -18.82 16.93
C VAL A 46 -23.30 -18.24 16.47
N TRP A 47 -22.24 -19.04 16.56
CA TRP A 47 -20.98 -18.74 15.92
C TRP A 47 -20.95 -19.40 14.53
N LEU A 48 -20.55 -18.66 13.51
CA LEU A 48 -20.44 -19.09 12.13
C LEU A 48 -19.01 -18.89 11.63
N LEU A 49 -18.47 -19.87 10.92
CA LEU A 49 -17.27 -19.69 10.12
C LEU A 49 -17.57 -18.68 8.99
N GLU A 50 -16.58 -17.87 8.62
CA GLU A 50 -16.78 -16.75 7.70
C GLU A 50 -17.53 -17.06 6.39
N PRO A 51 -17.24 -18.15 5.65
CA PRO A 51 -17.99 -18.46 4.42
C PRO A 51 -19.49 -18.65 4.68
N VAL A 52 -19.83 -19.34 5.78
CA VAL A 52 -21.22 -19.55 6.20
C VAL A 52 -21.85 -18.26 6.70
N PHE A 53 -21.10 -17.46 7.48
CA PHE A 53 -21.56 -16.14 7.92
C PHE A 53 -21.92 -15.26 6.73
N PHE A 54 -21.05 -15.13 5.72
CA PHE A 54 -21.32 -14.28 4.57
C PHE A 54 -22.43 -14.78 3.67
N SER A 55 -22.57 -16.10 3.51
CA SER A 55 -23.74 -16.65 2.83
C SER A 55 -25.04 -16.36 3.61
N PHE A 56 -24.97 -16.34 4.95
CA PHE A 56 -26.08 -15.90 5.79
C PHE A 56 -26.35 -14.39 5.71
N VAL A 57 -25.34 -13.52 5.57
CA VAL A 57 -25.54 -12.07 5.33
C VAL A 57 -26.38 -11.86 4.07
N ASP A 58 -26.04 -12.54 2.97
CA ASP A 58 -26.81 -12.47 1.71
C ASP A 58 -28.26 -12.98 1.90
N TYR A 59 -28.44 -14.08 2.61
CA TYR A 59 -29.76 -14.63 2.91
C TYR A 59 -30.61 -13.67 3.76
N ALA A 60 -30.04 -13.13 4.84
CA ALA A 60 -30.74 -12.24 5.78
C ALA A 60 -31.21 -10.95 5.10
N ALA A 61 -30.39 -10.38 4.22
CA ALA A 61 -30.73 -9.19 3.43
C ALA A 61 -31.96 -9.39 2.55
N VAL A 62 -32.18 -10.60 2.02
CA VAL A 62 -33.30 -10.92 1.12
C VAL A 62 -34.53 -11.42 1.87
N HIS A 63 -34.34 -12.22 2.92
CA HIS A 63 -35.42 -13.05 3.48
C HIS A 63 -35.89 -12.66 4.88
N LEU A 64 -35.02 -12.06 5.70
CA LEU A 64 -35.33 -11.83 7.12
C LEU A 64 -35.70 -10.38 7.42
N GLY A 65 -35.26 -9.43 6.59
CA GLY A 65 -35.31 -8.01 6.94
C GLY A 65 -34.36 -7.75 8.10
N GLU A 66 -33.33 -6.95 7.91
CA GLU A 66 -32.13 -6.90 8.76
C GLU A 66 -32.34 -6.27 10.16
N TYR A 67 -33.59 -6.15 10.61
CA TYR A 67 -33.96 -5.54 11.87
C TYR A 67 -33.63 -6.46 13.05
N GLY A 68 -32.63 -6.06 13.85
CA GLY A 68 -32.31 -6.68 15.14
C GLY A 68 -31.31 -7.84 15.09
N ILE A 69 -30.83 -8.24 13.90
CA ILE A 69 -29.72 -9.20 13.79
C ILE A 69 -28.40 -8.42 13.85
N GLU A 70 -27.58 -8.75 14.84
CA GLU A 70 -26.27 -8.16 15.05
C GLU A 70 -25.19 -9.23 14.94
N ALA A 71 -23.98 -8.85 14.56
CA ALA A 71 -22.86 -9.76 14.53
C ALA A 71 -21.55 -9.10 14.96
N VAL A 72 -20.59 -9.92 15.35
CA VAL A 72 -19.23 -9.50 15.70
C VAL A 72 -18.20 -10.56 15.34
N GLU A 73 -17.01 -10.15 14.93
CA GLU A 73 -15.87 -11.06 14.72
C GLU A 73 -15.46 -11.71 16.06
N ALA A 74 -15.48 -13.05 16.10
CA ALA A 74 -15.23 -13.85 17.29
C ALA A 74 -14.55 -15.19 16.94
N GLU A 75 -13.83 -15.76 17.91
CA GLU A 75 -13.15 -17.05 17.77
C GLU A 75 -14.06 -18.19 18.23
N VAL A 76 -13.99 -19.36 17.58
CA VAL A 76 -14.85 -20.54 17.91
C VAL A 76 -14.74 -20.98 19.38
N PHE A 77 -13.55 -20.81 19.97
CA PHE A 77 -13.26 -21.13 21.37
C PHE A 77 -13.63 -20.01 22.34
N ASN A 78 -13.90 -18.79 21.83
CA ASN A 78 -14.43 -17.69 22.62
C ASN A 78 -15.49 -16.89 21.82
N PRO A 79 -16.70 -17.45 21.62
CA PRO A 79 -17.75 -16.79 20.82
C PRO A 79 -18.26 -15.47 21.40
N ALA A 80 -18.15 -15.25 22.71
CA ALA A 80 -18.55 -14.00 23.35
C ALA A 80 -17.47 -12.89 23.26
N LYS A 81 -16.33 -13.19 22.62
CA LYS A 81 -15.26 -12.20 22.40
C LYS A 81 -15.83 -11.01 21.62
N ASN A 82 -15.54 -9.81 22.09
CA ASN A 82 -15.94 -8.54 21.48
C ASN A 82 -17.45 -8.25 21.45
N GLU A 83 -18.30 -8.93 22.23
CA GLU A 83 -19.77 -8.73 22.19
C GLU A 83 -20.21 -7.25 22.27
N ASN A 84 -19.49 -6.40 23.01
CA ASN A 84 -19.75 -4.96 23.09
C ASN A 84 -19.56 -4.18 21.78
N ASN A 85 -18.88 -4.78 20.79
CA ASN A 85 -18.60 -4.21 19.47
C ASN A 85 -19.49 -4.81 18.37
N LYS A 86 -20.59 -5.48 18.75
CA LYS A 86 -21.57 -5.97 17.78
C LYS A 86 -22.12 -4.82 16.94
N LYS A 87 -22.39 -5.15 15.68
CA LYS A 87 -22.96 -4.21 14.74
C LYS A 87 -24.05 -4.90 13.92
N PRO A 88 -25.03 -4.15 13.39
CA PRO A 88 -26.04 -4.72 12.51
C PRO A 88 -25.44 -5.55 11.38
N ILE A 89 -26.04 -6.71 11.08
CA ILE A 89 -25.49 -7.69 10.14
C ILE A 89 -25.26 -7.12 8.73
N HIS A 90 -26.08 -6.16 8.31
CA HIS A 90 -25.96 -5.50 7.00
C HIS A 90 -24.68 -4.68 6.84
N LEU A 91 -24.08 -4.23 7.94
CA LEU A 91 -22.81 -3.52 7.94
C LEU A 91 -21.61 -4.44 7.65
N PHE A 92 -21.84 -5.74 7.42
CA PHE A 92 -20.82 -6.69 6.97
C PHE A 92 -20.85 -6.92 5.44
N ALA A 93 -21.77 -6.28 4.71
CA ALA A 93 -21.83 -6.40 3.24
C ALA A 93 -20.51 -5.97 2.58
N LYS A 94 -19.88 -4.89 3.06
CA LYS A 94 -18.60 -4.41 2.53
C LYS A 94 -17.47 -5.39 2.82
N GLU A 95 -17.41 -5.96 4.01
CA GLU A 95 -16.45 -7.02 4.39
C GLU A 95 -16.62 -8.27 3.52
N ARG A 96 -17.86 -8.63 3.20
CA ARG A 96 -18.18 -9.74 2.29
C ARG A 96 -17.68 -9.46 0.87
N GLU A 97 -17.99 -8.29 0.32
CA GLU A 97 -17.56 -7.86 -1.01
C GLU A 97 -16.03 -7.76 -1.17
N THR A 98 -15.31 -7.57 -0.07
CA THR A 98 -13.86 -7.40 -0.06
C THR A 98 -13.10 -8.64 0.40
N ALA A 99 -13.79 -9.76 0.71
CA ALA A 99 -13.19 -10.99 1.22
C ALA A 99 -12.12 -11.61 0.27
N TRP A 100 -12.22 -11.34 -1.03
CA TRP A 100 -11.26 -11.80 -2.05
C TRP A 100 -9.81 -11.37 -1.78
N ILE A 101 -9.60 -10.29 -1.00
CA ILE A 101 -8.25 -9.80 -0.68
C ILE A 101 -7.45 -10.80 0.17
N ASP A 102 -8.13 -11.54 1.05
CA ASP A 102 -7.49 -12.52 1.92
C ASP A 102 -6.90 -13.67 1.09
N GLU A 103 -7.69 -14.19 0.14
CA GLU A 103 -7.27 -15.22 -0.80
C GLU A 103 -6.13 -14.70 -1.69
N LEU A 104 -6.25 -13.49 -2.26
CA LEU A 104 -5.24 -12.88 -3.12
C LEU A 104 -3.87 -12.79 -2.42
N ILE A 105 -3.85 -12.34 -1.15
CA ILE A 105 -2.62 -12.25 -0.35
C ILE A 105 -2.07 -13.65 -0.08
N SER A 106 -2.91 -14.60 0.33
CA SER A 106 -2.49 -15.96 0.68
C SER A 106 -1.89 -16.73 -0.51
N GLU A 107 -2.43 -16.50 -1.71
CA GLU A 107 -2.00 -17.12 -2.96
C GLU A 107 -0.85 -16.35 -3.64
N ASN A 108 -0.38 -15.25 -3.05
CA ASN A 108 0.63 -14.35 -3.62
C ASN A 108 0.28 -13.86 -5.05
N ARG A 109 -0.98 -13.55 -5.32
CA ARG A 109 -1.46 -13.01 -6.61
C ARG A 109 -1.17 -11.50 -6.77
N ILE A 110 0.09 -11.14 -6.53
CA ILE A 110 0.61 -9.78 -6.66
C ILE A 110 1.76 -9.80 -7.68
N ILE A 111 1.75 -8.88 -8.62
CA ILE A 111 2.83 -8.66 -9.59
C ILE A 111 3.41 -7.26 -9.44
N THR A 112 4.60 -7.05 -10.00
CA THR A 112 5.30 -5.77 -9.97
C THR A 112 5.35 -5.19 -11.38
N HIS A 113 4.92 -3.93 -11.52
CA HIS A 113 5.25 -3.10 -12.67
C HIS A 113 6.39 -2.15 -12.29
N TYR A 114 7.12 -1.66 -13.28
CA TYR A 114 8.32 -0.86 -13.13
C TYR A 114 8.13 0.46 -13.83
N GLN A 115 8.29 1.57 -13.12
CA GLN A 115 8.32 2.89 -13.74
C GLN A 115 9.72 3.48 -13.60
N PRO A 116 10.38 3.89 -14.70
CA PRO A 116 11.74 4.40 -14.63
C PRO A 116 11.77 5.78 -13.97
N ILE A 117 12.78 5.97 -13.14
CA ILE A 117 13.21 7.27 -12.60
C ILE A 117 14.46 7.66 -13.37
N VAL A 118 14.42 8.83 -13.98
CA VAL A 118 15.40 9.28 -14.98
C VAL A 118 16.25 10.40 -14.41
N ARG A 119 17.56 10.32 -14.67
CA ARG A 119 18.49 11.42 -14.51
C ARG A 119 18.94 11.90 -15.88
N ILE A 120 19.09 13.21 -16.06
CA ILE A 120 19.50 13.79 -17.34
C ILE A 120 20.74 14.65 -17.12
N GLU A 121 21.89 14.16 -17.58
CA GLU A 121 23.17 14.86 -17.52
C GLU A 121 23.61 15.17 -18.95
N GLU A 122 23.99 16.42 -19.23
CA GLU A 122 24.42 16.85 -20.57
C GLU A 122 23.43 16.50 -21.72
N ASN A 123 22.13 16.47 -21.41
CA ASN A 123 21.04 16.03 -22.31
C ASN A 123 21.05 14.54 -22.69
N ILE A 124 21.80 13.72 -21.96
CA ILE A 124 21.80 12.27 -22.09
C ILE A 124 20.93 11.72 -20.96
N PRO A 125 19.79 11.08 -21.28
CA PRO A 125 18.98 10.41 -20.26
C PRO A 125 19.69 9.15 -19.78
N THR A 126 19.64 8.91 -18.47
CA THR A 126 20.03 7.64 -17.88
C THR A 126 18.96 7.19 -16.90
N ILE A 127 18.70 5.90 -16.86
CA ILE A 127 17.82 5.32 -15.85
C ILE A 127 18.61 5.27 -14.54
N TYR A 128 18.14 6.05 -13.56
CA TYR A 128 18.69 6.11 -12.22
C TYR A 128 18.19 4.93 -11.37
N GLY A 129 16.91 4.61 -11.51
CA GLY A 129 16.24 3.54 -10.79
C GLY A 129 14.86 3.26 -11.35
N HIS A 130 14.12 2.38 -10.68
CA HIS A 130 12.72 2.12 -10.97
C HIS A 130 11.89 2.13 -9.70
N GLU A 131 10.71 2.72 -9.77
CA GLU A 131 9.66 2.48 -8.79
C GLU A 131 8.95 1.17 -9.08
N PHE A 132 8.89 0.31 -8.06
CA PHE A 132 8.29 -1.01 -8.12
C PHE A 132 6.84 -0.93 -7.65
N LEU A 133 5.94 -0.83 -8.62
CA LEU A 133 4.53 -0.57 -8.43
C LEU A 133 3.73 -1.86 -8.41
N SER A 134 3.18 -2.22 -7.25
CA SER A 134 2.40 -3.46 -7.08
C SER A 134 1.06 -3.40 -7.83
N ARG A 135 0.66 -4.53 -8.41
CA ARG A 135 -0.65 -4.78 -9.03
C ARG A 135 -1.19 -6.12 -8.53
N GLY A 136 -2.49 -6.21 -8.29
CA GLY A 136 -3.13 -7.47 -7.95
C GLY A 136 -3.59 -8.19 -9.20
N LEU A 137 -3.72 -9.50 -9.13
CA LEU A 137 -4.31 -10.29 -10.21
C LEU A 137 -5.61 -10.95 -9.74
N ASN A 138 -6.65 -10.85 -10.55
CA ASN A 138 -7.83 -11.70 -10.43
C ASN A 138 -7.48 -13.15 -10.79
N LYS A 139 -8.41 -14.09 -10.53
CA LYS A 139 -8.25 -15.51 -10.92
C LYS A 139 -8.19 -15.72 -12.42
N ASP A 140 -8.74 -14.79 -13.20
CA ASP A 140 -8.66 -14.75 -14.67
C ASP A 140 -7.45 -13.95 -15.18
N GLU A 141 -6.49 -13.65 -14.30
CA GLU A 141 -5.28 -12.87 -14.58
C GLU A 141 -5.51 -11.40 -14.97
N SER A 142 -6.73 -10.87 -14.88
CA SER A 142 -6.98 -9.45 -15.08
C SER A 142 -6.39 -8.60 -13.93
N ILE A 143 -5.88 -7.41 -14.27
CA ILE A 143 -5.20 -6.53 -13.31
C ILE A 143 -6.19 -5.82 -12.38
N ILE A 144 -5.95 -5.92 -11.09
CA ILE A 144 -6.57 -5.12 -10.04
C ILE A 144 -5.66 -3.93 -9.71
N PRO A 145 -6.15 -2.68 -9.82
CA PRO A 145 -5.36 -1.51 -9.51
C PRO A 145 -5.10 -1.39 -8.00
N PRO A 146 -3.97 -0.78 -7.59
CA PRO A 146 -3.54 -0.75 -6.18
C PRO A 146 -4.57 -0.09 -5.25
N TYR A 147 -5.27 0.97 -5.67
CA TYR A 147 -6.26 1.63 -4.82
C TYR A 147 -7.38 0.68 -4.36
N LYS A 148 -7.82 -0.25 -5.24
CA LYS A 148 -8.83 -1.27 -4.89
C LYS A 148 -8.27 -2.29 -3.90
N LEU A 149 -7.00 -2.68 -4.04
CA LEU A 149 -6.35 -3.61 -3.12
C LEU A 149 -6.31 -3.02 -1.71
N PHE A 150 -5.83 -1.78 -1.58
CA PHE A 150 -5.70 -1.12 -0.28
C PHE A 150 -7.05 -0.72 0.32
N GLU A 151 -8.06 -0.40 -0.49
CA GLU A 151 -9.43 -0.23 0.01
C GLU A 151 -9.97 -1.53 0.63
N ALA A 152 -9.88 -2.65 -0.10
CA ALA A 152 -10.32 -3.94 0.39
C ALA A 152 -9.53 -4.36 1.64
N ALA A 153 -8.20 -4.15 1.64
CA ALA A 153 -7.35 -4.45 2.78
C ALA A 153 -7.70 -3.61 4.01
N ARG A 154 -8.05 -2.33 3.87
CA ARG A 154 -8.52 -1.51 5.00
C ARG A 154 -9.81 -2.05 5.61
N VAL A 155 -10.80 -2.36 4.76
CA VAL A 155 -12.08 -2.95 5.23
C VAL A 155 -11.85 -4.27 5.98
N ARG A 156 -10.90 -5.09 5.51
CA ARG A 156 -10.62 -6.41 6.07
C ARG A 156 -9.58 -6.41 7.20
N ASN A 157 -9.01 -5.27 7.56
CA ASN A 157 -7.86 -5.14 8.47
C ASN A 157 -6.66 -6.00 8.02
N ARG A 158 -6.23 -5.80 6.76
CA ARG A 158 -5.14 -6.51 6.08
C ARG A 158 -4.07 -5.60 5.49
N VAL A 159 -4.07 -4.32 5.83
CA VAL A 159 -3.10 -3.35 5.30
C VAL A 159 -1.67 -3.84 5.52
N PHE A 160 -1.34 -4.35 6.72
CA PHE A 160 -0.02 -4.93 6.98
C PHE A 160 0.28 -6.19 6.17
N SER A 161 -0.67 -7.13 6.09
CA SER A 161 -0.46 -8.36 5.32
C SER A 161 -0.24 -8.06 3.83
N LEU A 162 -1.00 -7.11 3.28
CA LEU A 162 -0.87 -6.65 1.91
C LEU A 162 0.45 -5.90 1.69
N ASP A 163 0.77 -4.91 2.51
CA ASP A 163 2.03 -4.15 2.45
C ASP A 163 3.24 -5.09 2.49
N ARG A 164 3.24 -6.05 3.40
CA ARG A 164 4.28 -7.07 3.49
C ARG A 164 4.36 -7.92 2.22
N ALA A 165 3.22 -8.36 1.67
CA ALA A 165 3.19 -9.16 0.45
C ALA A 165 3.73 -8.37 -0.76
N CYS A 166 3.36 -7.09 -0.89
CA CYS A 166 3.89 -6.17 -1.89
C CYS A 166 5.41 -6.00 -1.75
N ARG A 167 5.92 -5.70 -0.55
CA ARG A 167 7.37 -5.55 -0.30
C ARG A 167 8.14 -6.83 -0.66
N LEU A 168 7.66 -7.99 -0.23
CA LEU A 168 8.30 -9.26 -0.56
C LEU A 168 8.30 -9.51 -2.07
N GLN A 169 7.19 -9.21 -2.75
CA GLN A 169 7.12 -9.37 -4.19
C GLN A 169 8.07 -8.43 -4.93
N SER A 170 8.18 -7.17 -4.51
CA SER A 170 9.14 -6.23 -5.07
C SER A 170 10.59 -6.71 -4.89
N VAL A 171 10.94 -7.22 -3.71
CA VAL A 171 12.28 -7.77 -3.46
C VAL A 171 12.56 -9.01 -4.31
N ARG A 172 11.59 -9.91 -4.50
CA ARG A 172 11.76 -11.06 -5.42
C ARG A 172 12.12 -10.64 -6.84
N ASN A 173 11.62 -9.48 -7.25
CA ASN A 173 11.87 -8.92 -8.58
C ASN A 173 13.12 -8.03 -8.63
N ALA A 174 13.82 -7.78 -7.51
CA ALA A 174 14.95 -6.85 -7.46
C ALA A 174 16.06 -7.15 -8.49
N GLY A 175 16.38 -8.43 -8.70
CA GLY A 175 17.44 -8.86 -9.61
C GLY A 175 17.21 -8.46 -11.09
N ILE A 176 15.98 -8.11 -11.47
CA ILE A 176 15.66 -7.75 -12.86
C ILE A 176 16.25 -6.40 -13.30
N VAL A 177 16.50 -5.48 -12.35
CA VAL A 177 17.06 -4.14 -12.64
C VAL A 177 18.57 -4.03 -12.37
N LYS A 178 19.23 -5.16 -12.11
CA LYS A 178 20.69 -5.28 -11.94
C LYS A 178 21.27 -4.29 -10.93
N ASP A 179 22.03 -3.30 -11.40
CA ASP A 179 22.78 -2.29 -10.63
C ASP A 179 21.98 -1.02 -10.35
N LYS A 180 20.75 -0.91 -10.85
CA LYS A 180 19.89 0.27 -10.67
C LYS A 180 19.23 0.29 -9.30
N LEU A 181 18.82 1.48 -8.86
CA LEU A 181 18.06 1.64 -7.62
C LEU A 181 16.62 1.11 -7.78
N ILE A 182 16.08 0.59 -6.69
CA ILE A 182 14.75 0.02 -6.58
C ILE A 182 13.99 0.81 -5.52
N PHE A 183 12.92 1.49 -5.94
CA PHE A 183 12.06 2.26 -5.06
C PHE A 183 10.85 1.41 -4.67
N ILE A 184 10.64 1.18 -3.37
CA ILE A 184 9.58 0.33 -2.83
C ILE A 184 8.77 1.13 -1.81
N ASN A 185 7.51 1.36 -2.14
CA ASN A 185 6.55 1.94 -1.20
C ASN A 185 6.39 1.07 0.06
N PHE A 186 6.27 1.72 1.22
CA PHE A 186 5.83 1.08 2.46
C PHE A 186 4.84 1.96 3.22
N ILE A 187 3.96 1.31 3.98
CA ILE A 187 2.98 2.01 4.83
C ILE A 187 3.49 2.04 6.29
N PRO A 188 3.88 3.20 6.85
CA PRO A 188 4.41 3.28 8.21
C PRO A 188 3.43 2.78 9.27
N THR A 189 2.13 3.04 9.09
CA THR A 189 1.08 2.61 10.03
C THR A 189 0.92 1.09 10.09
N ALA A 190 1.48 0.36 9.12
CA ALA A 190 1.54 -1.09 9.12
C ALA A 190 2.75 -1.65 9.91
N ILE A 191 3.79 -0.84 10.14
CA ILE A 191 5.04 -1.29 10.77
C ILE A 191 5.03 -0.90 12.25
N TYR A 192 4.56 -1.79 13.13
CA TYR A 192 4.51 -1.50 14.58
C TYR A 192 5.85 -1.70 15.30
N VAL A 193 6.56 -2.77 14.96
CA VAL A 193 7.88 -3.09 15.52
C VAL A 193 8.80 -3.37 14.33
N PRO A 194 9.65 -2.41 13.93
CA PRO A 194 10.49 -2.52 12.73
C PRO A 194 11.25 -3.84 12.65
N GLU A 195 11.86 -4.27 13.77
CA GLU A 195 12.65 -5.49 13.88
C GLU A 195 11.87 -6.75 13.50
N HIS A 196 10.57 -6.78 13.78
CA HIS A 196 9.70 -7.94 13.50
C HIS A 196 8.98 -7.79 12.16
N CYS A 197 8.45 -6.61 11.88
CA CYS A 197 7.66 -6.30 10.69
C CYS A 197 8.50 -6.28 9.40
N LEU A 198 9.78 -5.95 9.50
CA LEU A 198 10.71 -5.88 8.36
C LEU A 198 11.60 -7.12 8.23
N ALA A 199 11.63 -8.00 9.25
CA ALA A 199 12.50 -9.17 9.29
C ALA A 199 12.43 -10.02 8.01
N SER A 200 11.22 -10.32 7.52
CA SER A 200 11.08 -11.13 6.31
C SER A 200 11.57 -10.44 5.05
N THR A 201 11.39 -9.12 4.95
CA THR A 201 11.89 -8.32 3.81
C THR A 201 13.41 -8.33 3.82
N PHE A 202 14.03 -8.09 4.97
CA PHE A 202 15.48 -8.03 5.09
C PHE A 202 16.13 -9.40 4.90
N ALA A 203 15.50 -10.46 5.42
CA ALA A 203 15.94 -11.82 5.20
C ALA A 203 15.93 -12.18 3.71
N LEU A 204 14.87 -11.80 2.98
CA LEU A 204 14.77 -12.05 1.54
C LEU A 204 15.77 -11.21 0.73
N ILE A 205 15.98 -9.94 1.08
CA ILE A 205 17.01 -9.08 0.45
C ILE A 205 18.39 -9.74 0.57
N LYS A 206 18.71 -10.25 1.77
CA LYS A 206 19.97 -10.96 2.03
C LYS A 206 20.06 -12.29 1.27
N GLU A 207 18.96 -13.06 1.23
CA GLU A 207 18.88 -14.34 0.50
C GLU A 207 19.13 -14.17 -1.00
N LEU A 208 18.58 -13.10 -1.58
CA LEU A 208 18.72 -12.78 -3.00
C LEU A 208 19.98 -11.96 -3.32
N GLU A 209 20.85 -11.74 -2.34
CA GLU A 209 22.10 -10.98 -2.48
C GLU A 209 21.89 -9.58 -3.09
N VAL A 210 20.76 -8.95 -2.79
CA VAL A 210 20.47 -7.57 -3.21
C VAL A 210 21.24 -6.62 -2.30
N GLU A 211 22.06 -5.75 -2.87
CA GLU A 211 22.82 -4.77 -2.10
C GLU A 211 21.86 -3.80 -1.40
N PRO A 212 21.91 -3.64 -0.07
CA PRO A 212 20.98 -2.78 0.65
C PRO A 212 20.95 -1.34 0.13
N SER A 213 22.08 -0.80 -0.32
CA SER A 213 22.17 0.55 -0.88
C SER A 213 21.42 0.74 -2.20
N GLN A 214 20.99 -0.35 -2.83
CA GLN A 214 20.14 -0.32 -4.02
C GLN A 214 18.66 -0.12 -3.70
N VAL A 215 18.22 -0.43 -2.48
CA VAL A 215 16.81 -0.35 -2.11
C VAL A 215 16.52 0.99 -1.43
N VAL A 216 15.57 1.72 -2.00
CA VAL A 216 15.03 2.99 -1.50
C VAL A 216 13.60 2.73 -1.04
N PHE A 217 13.33 2.85 0.25
CA PHE A 217 11.98 2.73 0.78
C PHE A 217 11.24 4.06 0.72
N GLU A 218 10.07 4.10 0.10
CA GLU A 218 9.27 5.32 -0.06
C GLU A 218 8.16 5.38 0.99
N VAL A 219 8.05 6.53 1.67
CA VAL A 219 6.97 6.82 2.61
C VAL A 219 6.21 8.05 2.15
N VAL A 220 4.89 7.92 2.06
CA VAL A 220 4.00 9.04 1.75
C VAL A 220 3.91 9.98 2.96
N GLU A 221 4.05 11.27 2.71
CA GLU A 221 4.04 12.30 3.75
C GLU A 221 2.68 12.44 4.47
N THR A 222 1.59 12.08 3.77
CA THR A 222 0.19 12.20 4.21
C THR A 222 -0.34 11.04 5.02
N ASP A 223 0.39 9.92 5.11
CA ASP A 223 0.08 8.95 6.16
C ASP A 223 0.22 9.72 7.46
N GLU A 224 -0.89 10.02 8.14
CA GLU A 224 -0.92 10.73 9.42
C GLU A 224 -0.12 9.89 10.42
N VAL A 225 1.20 10.01 10.37
CA VAL A 225 2.08 9.45 11.36
C VAL A 225 1.89 10.37 12.55
N GLN A 226 0.85 10.07 13.33
CA GLN A 226 0.55 10.77 14.57
C GLN A 226 1.73 10.70 15.56
N ASN A 227 2.70 9.82 15.30
CA ASN A 227 3.93 9.65 16.03
C ASN A 227 5.17 9.74 15.12
N ILE A 228 5.68 10.96 14.89
CA ILE A 228 6.90 11.19 14.11
C ILE A 228 8.11 10.42 14.66
N ASP A 229 8.20 10.19 15.97
CA ASP A 229 9.29 9.44 16.59
C ASP A 229 9.24 7.96 16.17
N HIS A 230 8.03 7.42 16.00
CA HIS A 230 7.85 6.06 15.47
C HIS A 230 8.34 5.96 14.03
N LEU A 231 7.98 6.90 13.16
CA LEU A 231 8.51 6.93 11.78
C LEU A 231 10.04 7.05 11.79
N LYS A 232 10.62 7.93 12.61
CA LYS A 232 12.07 8.03 12.78
C LYS A 232 12.70 6.71 13.20
N SER A 233 12.06 5.94 14.07
CA SER A 233 12.56 4.62 14.47
C SER A 233 12.59 3.64 13.28
N ILE A 234 11.58 3.65 12.42
CA ILE A 234 11.52 2.84 11.19
C ILE A 234 12.64 3.26 10.23
N LEU A 235 12.77 4.56 9.95
CA LEU A 235 13.78 5.09 9.02
C LEU A 235 15.20 4.87 9.53
N SER A 236 15.44 5.05 10.83
CA SER A 236 16.71 4.72 11.46
C SER A 236 17.04 3.23 11.35
N TYR A 237 16.03 2.37 11.50
CA TYR A 237 16.19 0.93 11.31
C TYR A 237 16.57 0.58 9.87
N TYR A 238 15.95 1.21 8.86
CA TYR A 238 16.37 1.07 7.46
C TYR A 238 17.82 1.49 7.25
N ARG A 239 18.18 2.72 7.66
CA ARG A 239 19.52 3.28 7.48
C ARG A 239 20.60 2.43 8.16
N LYS A 240 20.35 1.92 9.36
CA LYS A 240 21.27 1.03 10.10
C LYS A 240 21.61 -0.25 9.31
N HIS A 241 20.72 -0.69 8.42
CA HIS A 241 20.91 -1.86 7.58
C HIS A 241 21.39 -1.53 6.16
N GLY A 242 21.76 -0.27 5.90
CA GLY A 242 22.32 0.18 4.63
C GLY A 242 21.29 0.55 3.57
N PHE A 243 20.00 0.57 3.92
CA PHE A 243 18.93 1.00 3.03
C PHE A 243 18.82 2.53 2.96
N LYS A 244 18.32 3.02 1.83
CA LYS A 244 17.94 4.42 1.63
C LYS A 244 16.45 4.60 1.81
N TYR A 245 16.00 5.85 1.91
CA TYR A 245 14.58 6.15 1.87
C TYR A 245 14.26 7.47 1.18
N ALA A 246 13.06 7.54 0.62
CA ALA A 246 12.51 8.72 0.00
C ALA A 246 11.27 9.18 0.77
N LEU A 247 11.08 10.51 0.82
CA LEU A 247 9.81 11.10 1.25
C LEU A 247 8.96 11.42 0.02
N ASP A 248 7.75 10.88 -0.02
CA ASP A 248 6.84 10.94 -1.16
C ASP A 248 5.72 11.98 -0.97
N ASP A 249 5.14 12.47 -2.07
CA ASP A 249 4.05 13.46 -2.11
C ASP A 249 4.33 14.80 -1.37
N VAL A 250 5.58 15.27 -1.38
CA VAL A 250 5.95 16.53 -0.70
C VAL A 250 5.37 17.74 -1.42
N GLY A 251 4.78 18.65 -0.63
CA GLY A 251 4.21 19.93 -1.08
C GLY A 251 2.71 20.06 -0.81
N THR A 252 1.98 18.96 -0.60
CA THR A 252 0.50 18.92 -0.50
C THR A 252 -0.11 19.56 0.76
N GLY A 253 0.68 20.21 1.63
CA GLY A 253 0.18 20.94 2.80
C GLY A 253 1.06 22.12 3.26
N TYR A 254 0.71 22.72 4.40
CA TYR A 254 1.23 24.03 4.85
C TYR A 254 2.47 24.02 5.79
N ASN A 255 2.86 22.91 6.43
CA ASN A 255 3.92 22.87 7.48
C ASN A 255 5.04 21.80 7.29
N HIS A 256 5.34 21.40 6.05
CA HIS A 256 5.97 20.09 5.79
C HIS A 256 7.45 20.12 5.41
N VAL A 257 7.97 21.28 5.03
CA VAL A 257 9.40 21.47 4.74
C VAL A 257 10.26 21.27 6.00
N ASP A 258 9.76 21.67 7.16
CA ASP A 258 10.49 21.55 8.43
C ASP A 258 10.67 20.08 8.86
N LYS A 259 9.84 19.16 8.35
CA LYS A 259 10.02 17.72 8.58
C LYS A 259 11.19 17.14 7.80
N LEU A 260 11.62 17.76 6.70
CA LEU A 260 12.72 17.25 5.87
C LEU A 260 14.02 17.17 6.68
N GLU A 261 14.32 18.22 7.45
CA GLU A 261 15.51 18.26 8.32
C GLU A 261 15.43 17.21 9.44
N LEU A 262 14.22 16.92 9.93
CA LEU A 262 14.00 15.95 11.01
C LEU A 262 14.06 14.50 10.52
N LEU A 263 13.62 14.24 9.29
CA LEU A 263 13.56 12.90 8.71
C LEU A 263 14.81 12.59 7.88
N ASP A 264 15.53 13.59 7.39
CA ASP A 264 16.82 13.47 6.69
C ASP A 264 16.80 12.41 5.55
N PRO A 265 15.86 12.47 4.57
CA PRO A 265 15.76 11.48 3.50
C PRO A 265 16.89 11.55 2.47
N ASP A 266 17.12 10.45 1.74
CA ASP A 266 18.06 10.41 0.60
C ASP A 266 17.47 11.04 -0.68
N VAL A 267 16.14 10.96 -0.82
CA VAL A 267 15.38 11.50 -1.97
C VAL A 267 14.10 12.17 -1.48
N VAL A 268 13.74 13.30 -2.08
CA VAL A 268 12.50 14.02 -1.80
C VAL A 268 11.71 14.13 -3.09
N LYS A 269 10.49 13.58 -3.12
CA LYS A 269 9.62 13.57 -4.30
C LYS A 269 8.61 14.72 -4.20
N LEU A 270 8.67 15.64 -5.16
CA LEU A 270 7.67 16.70 -5.33
C LEU A 270 6.39 16.09 -5.89
N ALA A 271 5.27 16.28 -5.19
CA ALA A 271 3.99 15.71 -5.57
C ALA A 271 3.52 16.16 -6.97
N ILE A 272 2.79 15.28 -7.66
CA ILE A 272 2.24 15.53 -9.00
C ILE A 272 1.42 16.82 -9.08
N ASP A 273 0.71 17.18 -8.01
CA ASP A 273 -0.10 18.41 -7.95
C ASP A 273 0.74 19.69 -8.09
N TYR A 274 2.02 19.65 -7.70
CA TYR A 274 2.97 20.76 -7.84
C TYR A 274 3.85 20.66 -9.07
N VAL A 275 3.95 19.48 -9.69
CA VAL A 275 4.65 19.29 -10.96
C VAL A 275 3.76 19.69 -12.14
N ASN A 276 2.51 19.24 -12.16
CA ASN A 276 1.62 19.44 -13.30
C ASN A 276 1.21 20.92 -13.43
N GLY A 277 1.59 21.56 -14.53
CA GLY A 277 1.33 22.97 -14.80
C GLY A 277 2.27 23.95 -14.09
N VAL A 278 3.34 23.48 -13.46
CA VAL A 278 4.31 24.32 -12.74
C VAL A 278 4.92 25.41 -13.62
N SER A 279 5.09 25.14 -14.91
CA SER A 279 5.61 26.13 -15.88
C SER A 279 4.75 27.42 -15.98
N LYS A 280 3.48 27.35 -15.56
CA LYS A 280 2.49 28.43 -15.74
C LYS A 280 1.88 28.95 -14.42
N ASP A 281 2.20 28.32 -13.28
CA ASP A 281 1.60 28.63 -11.98
C ASP A 281 2.65 29.06 -10.96
N LYS A 282 2.67 30.36 -10.61
CA LYS A 282 3.64 30.91 -9.66
C LYS A 282 3.61 30.26 -8.28
N GLN A 283 2.44 29.86 -7.79
CA GLN A 283 2.34 29.23 -6.47
C GLN A 283 3.02 27.85 -6.50
N LYS A 284 2.81 27.09 -7.58
CA LYS A 284 3.51 25.80 -7.76
C LYS A 284 5.02 25.99 -7.91
N GLN A 285 5.46 27.05 -8.60
CA GLN A 285 6.88 27.38 -8.77
C GLN A 285 7.55 27.69 -7.42
N GLU A 286 6.89 28.46 -6.56
CA GLU A 286 7.40 28.79 -5.22
C GLU A 286 7.55 27.53 -4.35
N VAL A 287 6.56 26.63 -4.38
CA VAL A 287 6.63 25.36 -3.64
C VAL A 287 7.74 24.46 -4.20
N ALA A 288 7.81 24.30 -5.53
CA ALA A 288 8.85 23.50 -6.18
C ALA A 288 10.26 24.00 -5.84
N LEU A 289 10.46 25.33 -5.83
CA LEU A 289 11.74 25.94 -5.46
C LEU A 289 12.07 25.71 -3.98
N ALA A 290 11.10 25.85 -3.09
CA ALA A 290 11.30 25.61 -1.66
C ALA A 290 11.69 24.14 -1.37
N VAL A 291 11.01 23.18 -2.01
CA VAL A 291 11.32 21.75 -1.91
C VAL A 291 12.72 21.46 -2.45
N LEU A 292 13.09 22.04 -3.59
CA LEU A 292 14.42 21.87 -4.18
C LEU A 292 15.52 22.36 -3.22
N GLN A 293 15.43 23.62 -2.77
CA GLN A 293 16.43 24.23 -1.91
C GLN A 293 16.64 23.45 -0.61
N ARG A 294 15.56 22.89 -0.06
CA ARG A 294 15.58 22.17 1.21
C ARG A 294 16.11 20.76 1.07
N SER A 295 15.74 20.08 -0.01
CA SER A 295 16.35 18.80 -0.39
C SER A 295 17.87 18.93 -0.50
N HIS A 296 18.35 19.93 -1.25
CA HIS A 296 19.78 20.16 -1.41
C HIS A 296 20.47 20.60 -0.11
N ALA A 297 19.80 21.36 0.75
CA ALA A 297 20.36 21.79 2.05
C ALA A 297 20.68 20.61 2.99
N ILE A 298 19.92 19.51 2.90
CA ILE A 298 20.17 18.28 3.66
C ILE A 298 20.98 17.23 2.86
N GLY A 299 21.36 17.54 1.62
CA GLY A 299 22.11 16.62 0.75
C GLY A 299 21.24 15.55 0.07
N ALA A 300 19.92 15.69 0.09
CA ALA A 300 18.97 14.81 -0.60
C ALA A 300 18.83 15.20 -2.09
N LEU A 301 18.47 14.22 -2.93
CA LEU A 301 18.10 14.48 -4.32
C LEU A 301 16.64 14.92 -4.43
N ALA A 302 16.36 15.94 -5.22
CA ALA A 302 15.01 16.37 -5.56
C ALA A 302 14.49 15.60 -6.79
N LEU A 303 13.36 14.92 -6.65
CA LEU A 303 12.68 14.16 -7.70
C LEU A 303 11.35 14.82 -8.05
N ALA A 304 11.12 15.12 -9.32
CA ALA A 304 9.81 15.58 -9.81
C ALA A 304 8.95 14.38 -10.26
N GLU A 305 7.83 14.14 -9.58
CA GLU A 305 6.91 13.05 -9.90
C GLU A 305 5.76 13.50 -10.81
N GLY A 306 5.28 12.60 -11.67
CA GLY A 306 4.11 12.85 -12.50
C GLY A 306 4.37 13.87 -13.61
N VAL A 307 5.61 13.92 -14.10
CA VAL A 307 5.98 14.77 -15.24
C VAL A 307 5.33 14.23 -16.51
N GLU A 308 4.33 14.95 -17.01
CA GLU A 308 3.60 14.58 -18.24
C GLU A 308 3.78 15.60 -19.37
N HIS A 309 4.03 16.87 -19.02
CA HIS A 309 4.17 17.95 -20.00
C HIS A 309 5.63 18.38 -20.16
N ILE A 310 6.01 18.64 -21.41
CA ILE A 310 7.37 19.02 -21.76
C ILE A 310 7.78 20.38 -21.16
N ASP A 311 6.85 21.34 -21.13
CA ASP A 311 7.09 22.68 -20.55
C ASP A 311 7.42 22.58 -19.04
N ASP A 312 6.70 21.72 -18.31
CA ASP A 312 6.91 21.50 -16.88
C ASP A 312 8.25 20.82 -16.60
N TYR A 313 8.61 19.83 -17.44
CA TYR A 313 9.93 19.21 -17.41
C TYR A 313 11.05 20.23 -17.59
N HIS A 314 11.01 21.04 -18.66
CA HIS A 314 12.04 22.05 -18.91
C HIS A 314 12.15 23.03 -17.77
N PHE A 315 11.02 23.50 -17.25
CA PHE A 315 10.99 24.42 -16.13
C PHE A 315 11.66 23.84 -14.87
N LEU A 316 11.31 22.60 -14.48
CA LEU A 316 11.89 21.96 -13.30
C LEU A 316 13.36 21.60 -13.49
N LYS A 317 13.76 21.19 -14.70
CA LYS A 317 15.16 20.98 -15.06
C LYS A 317 15.98 22.25 -14.96
N ASP A 318 15.49 23.35 -15.54
CA ASP A 318 16.16 24.65 -15.51
C ASP A 318 16.23 25.21 -14.08
N MET A 319 15.24 24.89 -13.24
CA MET A 319 15.25 25.19 -11.81
C MET A 319 16.35 24.42 -11.04
N GLY A 320 16.69 23.20 -11.49
CA GLY A 320 17.76 22.38 -10.91
C GLY A 320 17.32 21.07 -10.27
N TYR A 321 16.13 20.55 -10.59
CA TYR A 321 15.71 19.21 -10.13
C TYR A 321 16.65 18.11 -10.65
N ASP A 322 16.95 17.13 -9.80
CA ASP A 322 17.96 16.08 -10.06
C ASP A 322 17.39 14.88 -10.82
N LEU A 323 16.16 14.50 -10.50
CA LEU A 323 15.51 13.29 -10.98
C LEU A 323 14.10 13.59 -11.49
N PHE A 324 13.65 12.80 -12.45
CA PHE A 324 12.33 12.95 -13.06
C PHE A 324 11.64 11.60 -13.24
N GLN A 325 10.35 11.57 -12.94
CA GLN A 325 9.50 10.41 -13.15
C GLN A 325 8.14 10.87 -13.69
N GLY A 326 7.59 10.15 -14.66
CA GLY A 326 6.27 10.48 -15.20
C GLY A 326 6.04 9.92 -16.59
N TYR A 327 4.82 10.07 -17.09
CA TYR A 327 4.40 9.51 -18.38
C TYR A 327 5.06 10.17 -19.58
N LEU A 328 5.67 11.34 -19.39
CA LEU A 328 6.55 11.95 -20.40
C LEU A 328 7.69 10.99 -20.78
N PHE A 329 8.25 10.26 -19.80
CA PHE A 329 9.34 9.32 -20.01
C PHE A 329 8.83 7.91 -20.29
N ALA A 330 8.04 7.37 -19.36
CA ALA A 330 7.36 6.08 -19.53
C ALA A 330 6.24 5.89 -18.52
N LYS A 331 5.21 5.14 -18.94
CA LYS A 331 4.22 4.56 -18.02
C LYS A 331 4.83 3.36 -17.27
N PRO A 332 4.24 2.93 -16.14
CA PRO A 332 4.62 1.67 -15.50
C PRO A 332 4.46 0.47 -16.46
N LEU A 333 5.51 -0.34 -16.59
CA LEU A 333 5.58 -1.48 -17.51
C LEU A 333 5.72 -2.81 -16.76
N ALA A 334 5.29 -3.91 -17.36
CA ALA A 334 5.47 -5.25 -16.78
C ALA A 334 6.91 -5.77 -16.87
N VAL A 335 7.76 -5.12 -17.69
CA VAL A 335 9.19 -5.41 -17.84
C VAL A 335 9.91 -4.07 -17.64
N PRO A 336 10.99 -4.00 -16.83
CA PRO A 336 11.72 -2.76 -16.61
C PRO A 336 12.38 -2.29 -17.90
N MET A 337 12.51 -0.98 -18.03
CA MET A 337 13.22 -0.37 -19.13
C MET A 337 14.73 -0.45 -18.85
N THR A 338 15.54 -0.82 -19.85
CA THR A 338 17.00 -0.86 -19.69
C THR A 338 17.66 0.44 -20.13
N ASP A 339 17.09 1.08 -21.14
CA ASP A 339 17.61 2.28 -21.78
C ASP A 339 16.46 3.22 -22.16
N LEU A 340 16.71 4.53 -22.18
CA LEU A 340 15.74 5.55 -22.54
C LEU A 340 16.31 6.44 -23.64
N GLU A 341 15.54 6.73 -24.68
CA GLU A 341 15.88 7.73 -25.69
C GLU A 341 14.97 8.95 -25.51
N LEU A 342 15.58 10.14 -25.34
CA LEU A 342 14.80 11.38 -25.32
C LEU A 342 14.27 11.69 -26.71
N GLN A 343 12.99 12.02 -26.80
CA GLN A 343 12.42 12.54 -28.03
C GLN A 343 13.02 13.92 -28.36
N GLY A 344 13.12 14.26 -29.65
CA GLY A 344 13.77 15.50 -30.10
C GLY A 344 13.24 16.79 -29.47
N SER A 345 11.97 16.81 -29.03
CA SER A 345 11.37 17.92 -28.27
C SER A 345 11.99 18.11 -26.87
N MET A 346 12.47 17.04 -26.22
CA MET A 346 13.10 17.09 -24.89
C MET A 346 14.55 17.54 -24.90
N LEU A 347 15.18 17.52 -26.08
CA LEU A 347 16.58 17.93 -26.29
C LEU A 347 16.70 19.42 -26.66
N GLN A 348 15.58 20.11 -26.92
CA GLN A 348 15.61 21.52 -27.26
C GLN A 348 15.89 22.35 -26.00
N LYS A 349 16.85 23.26 -26.12
CA LYS A 349 17.11 24.28 -25.10
C LYS A 349 16.01 25.35 -25.19
N SER A 350 15.48 25.74 -24.03
CA SER A 350 14.85 27.05 -23.82
C SER A 350 15.82 28.18 -24.18
#